data_AF-A0A831QMT7-F1
#
_entry.id   AF-A0A831QMT7-F1
#
_cell.length_a   1.000
_cell.length_b   1.000
_cell.length_c   1.000
_cell.angle_alpha   90.00
_cell.angle_beta   90.00
_cell.angle_gamma   90.00
#
_symmetry.space_group_name_H-M   'P 1'
#
loop_
_entity.id
_entity.type
_entity.pdbx_description
1 polymer ?
#
loop_
_entity_poly.entity_id
_entity_poly.type
_entity_poly.pdbx_seq_one_letter_code
_entity_poly.pdbx_strand_id
1 'polypeptide(L)'
;MDAIKAWFSGSKDYYQGVAIYASLPVKKTRILKNLNRGKNNRNMSTLVSELRKYGSMPKPVKKSEPVIVVKEAHPDQKEINTEHVRTQLATESQKQEFTGIRLGDLPAELRPRFLRAQKIFYDMIELKFALNDLPDNASDKALPIMINIFQLDEERDTIWEELHHWKKHRTLLTVPEDDFSKLDPKSLWRKKRNLEANITKISKRVDQRYSDLETETNKHDRLLIESSIRKSENTLHQHKVNLEKIKKLI
;
A
#
# COMPACT_ATOMS: atom_id res chain seq x y z
N MET A 1 26.36 47.83 -3.19
CA MET A 1 27.73 47.78 -3.74
C MET A 1 28.68 48.68 -2.96
N ASP A 2 28.25 49.89 -2.60
CA ASP A 2 29.12 50.85 -1.89
C ASP A 2 29.51 50.40 -0.48
N ALA A 3 28.62 49.71 0.24
CA ALA A 3 28.92 49.11 1.55
C ALA A 3 30.04 48.05 1.50
N ILE A 4 30.13 47.26 0.41
CA ILE A 4 31.18 46.25 0.25
C ILE A 4 32.54 46.92 0.01
N LYS A 5 32.57 47.96 -0.84
CA LYS A 5 33.79 48.71 -1.13
C LYS A 5 34.29 49.45 0.12
N ALA A 6 33.39 50.11 0.86
CA ALA A 6 33.70 50.78 2.12
C ALA A 6 34.25 49.81 3.19
N TRP A 7 33.71 48.59 3.24
CA TRP A 7 34.21 47.55 4.15
C TRP A 7 35.63 47.07 3.77
N PHE A 8 35.93 46.94 2.47
CA PHE A 8 37.27 46.58 2.01
C PHE A 8 38.32 47.66 2.21
N SER A 9 37.93 48.95 2.18
CA SER A 9 38.82 50.09 2.43
C SER A 9 38.95 50.47 3.91
N GLY A 10 38.04 50.01 4.76
CA GLY A 10 38.03 50.28 6.21
C GLY A 10 38.70 49.20 7.06
N SER A 11 38.29 49.09 8.32
CA SER A 11 38.86 48.21 9.36
C SER A 11 38.58 46.70 9.18
N LYS A 12 37.88 46.30 8.10
CA LYS A 12 37.56 44.89 7.75
C LYS A 12 37.03 44.07 8.92
N ASP A 13 36.14 44.66 9.73
CA ASP A 13 35.56 43.95 10.85
C ASP A 13 34.70 42.77 10.38
N TYR A 14 34.90 41.61 11.02
CA TYR A 14 34.31 40.35 10.60
C TYR A 14 32.78 40.38 10.69
N TYR A 15 32.24 40.83 11.81
CA TYR A 15 30.79 40.79 12.06
C TYR A 15 30.05 41.77 11.13
N GLN A 16 30.63 42.94 10.90
CA GLN A 16 30.12 43.89 9.92
C GLN A 16 30.11 43.29 8.50
N GLY A 17 31.17 42.56 8.11
CA GLY A 17 31.23 41.90 6.82
C GLY A 17 30.18 40.79 6.65
N VAL A 18 29.92 40.02 7.71
CA VAL A 18 28.86 38.98 7.71
C VAL A 18 27.47 39.62 7.55
N ALA A 19 27.20 40.74 8.22
CA ALA A 19 25.95 41.48 8.06
C ALA A 19 25.77 42.00 6.62
N ILE A 20 26.84 42.49 6.00
CA ILE A 20 26.83 42.91 4.59
C ILE A 20 26.55 41.72 3.67
N TYR A 21 27.14 40.55 3.92
CA TYR A 21 26.85 39.35 3.13
C TYR A 21 25.41 38.84 3.32
N ALA A 22 24.87 38.97 4.53
CA ALA A 22 23.50 38.57 4.85
C ALA A 22 22.44 39.44 4.14
N SER A 23 22.75 40.69 3.81
CA SER A 23 21.83 41.60 3.09
C SER A 23 21.84 41.41 1.57
N LEU A 24 22.68 40.53 1.02
CA LEU A 24 22.72 40.29 -0.42
C LEU A 24 21.53 39.46 -0.93
N PRO A 25 21.00 39.78 -2.13
CA PRO A 25 19.80 39.15 -2.68
C PRO A 25 20.01 37.68 -3.08
N VAL A 26 21.21 37.33 -3.58
CA VAL A 26 21.54 35.98 -4.06
C VAL A 26 22.56 35.31 -3.14
N LYS A 27 22.30 35.29 -1.83
CA LYS A 27 23.25 34.73 -0.84
C LYS A 27 23.10 33.21 -0.71
N LYS A 28 24.23 32.51 -0.60
CA LYS A 28 24.23 31.06 -0.30
C LYS A 28 23.98 30.84 1.20
N THR A 29 22.82 30.28 1.54
CA THR A 29 22.37 30.05 2.92
C THR A 29 23.33 29.18 3.73
N ARG A 30 23.93 28.15 3.10
CA ARG A 30 24.95 27.28 3.72
C ARG A 30 26.19 28.07 4.16
N ILE A 31 26.64 29.03 3.36
CA ILE A 31 27.81 29.85 3.67
C ILE A 31 27.49 30.78 4.84
N LEU A 32 26.32 31.43 4.82
CA LEU A 32 25.89 32.31 5.92
C LEU A 32 25.82 31.56 7.26
N LYS A 33 25.26 30.34 7.27
CA LYS A 33 25.24 29.49 8.48
C LYS A 33 26.63 29.22 9.03
N ASN A 34 27.63 29.00 8.17
CA ASN A 34 29.00 28.76 8.59
C ASN A 34 29.70 30.03 9.10
N LEU A 35 29.43 31.19 8.47
CA LEU A 35 29.99 32.47 8.90
C LEU A 35 29.44 32.92 10.27
N ASN A 36 28.17 32.62 10.55
CA ASN A 36 27.54 32.90 11.85
C ASN A 36 28.07 32.04 13.01
N ARG A 37 28.85 30.99 12.74
CA ARG A 37 29.45 30.14 13.81
C ARG A 37 30.59 30.82 14.55
N GLY A 38 31.15 31.91 14.00
CA GLY A 38 32.19 32.70 14.66
C GLY A 38 33.38 33.03 13.76
N LYS A 39 34.21 33.95 14.24
CA LYS A 39 35.40 34.45 13.54
C LYS A 39 36.53 33.42 13.61
N ASN A 40 36.91 32.91 12.45
CA ASN A 40 38.11 32.08 12.23
C ASN A 40 38.74 32.52 10.90
N ASN A 41 40.06 32.41 10.76
CA ASN A 41 40.80 32.71 9.53
C ASN A 41 40.18 32.08 8.27
N ARG A 42 39.70 30.83 8.36
CA ARG A 42 39.01 30.16 7.24
C ARG A 42 37.69 30.86 6.87
N ASN A 43 36.90 31.24 7.87
CA ASN A 43 35.64 31.94 7.66
C ASN A 43 35.87 33.38 7.16
N MET A 44 36.90 34.07 7.66
CA MET A 44 37.28 35.39 7.17
C MET A 44 37.69 35.34 5.69
N SER A 45 38.53 34.37 5.30
CA SER A 45 38.91 34.19 3.89
C SER A 45 37.69 33.87 3.01
N THR A 46 36.77 33.04 3.51
CA THR A 46 35.54 32.69 2.80
C THR A 46 34.65 33.92 2.60
N LEU A 47 34.44 34.71 3.65
CA LEU A 47 33.68 35.96 3.62
C LEU A 47 34.28 36.96 2.62
N VAL A 48 35.59 37.17 2.67
CA VAL A 48 36.31 38.05 1.73
C VAL A 48 36.15 37.57 0.29
N SER A 49 36.28 36.27 0.03
CA SER A 49 36.16 35.71 -1.32
C SER A 49 34.75 35.89 -1.89
N GLU A 50 33.72 35.69 -1.07
CA GLU A 50 32.33 35.85 -1.49
C GLU A 50 32.01 37.32 -1.74
N LEU A 51 32.34 38.21 -0.80
CA LEU A 51 32.12 39.65 -0.97
C LEU A 51 32.87 40.23 -2.19
N ARG A 52 34.09 39.74 -2.50
CA ARG A 52 34.84 40.15 -3.69
C ARG A 52 34.17 39.71 -4.99
N LYS A 53 33.52 38.54 -5.02
CA LYS A 53 32.71 38.09 -6.18
C LYS A 53 31.58 39.09 -6.43
N TYR A 54 30.83 39.48 -5.40
CA TYR A 54 29.74 40.45 -5.56
C TYR A 54 30.24 41.86 -5.90
N GLY A 55 31.42 42.27 -5.39
CA GLY A 55 32.04 43.55 -5.73
C GLY A 55 32.53 43.66 -7.18
N SER A 56 32.82 42.53 -7.83
CA SER A 56 33.34 42.46 -9.20
C SER A 56 32.29 42.04 -10.24
N MET A 57 31.06 41.74 -9.83
CA MET A 57 29.98 41.42 -10.77
C MET A 57 29.39 42.71 -11.36
N PRO A 58 29.23 42.82 -12.70
CA PRO A 58 28.44 43.89 -13.30
C PRO A 58 27.02 43.82 -12.76
N LYS A 59 26.38 44.98 -12.51
CA LYS A 59 25.00 45.08 -12.03
C LYS A 59 24.11 44.10 -12.83
N PRO A 60 23.33 43.21 -12.18
CA PRO A 60 22.31 42.48 -12.91
C PRO A 60 21.30 43.51 -13.42
N VAL A 61 21.37 43.78 -14.72
CA VAL A 61 20.24 44.30 -15.48
C VAL A 61 19.06 43.39 -15.15
N LYS A 62 17.92 43.97 -14.75
CA LYS A 62 16.64 43.26 -14.71
C LYS A 62 16.39 42.72 -16.12
N LYS A 63 16.84 41.50 -16.40
CA LYS A 63 16.35 40.74 -17.54
C LYS A 63 14.94 40.34 -17.15
N SER A 64 13.96 41.00 -17.76
CA SER A 64 12.67 40.38 -18.00
C SER A 64 12.97 39.09 -18.75
N GLU A 65 12.95 37.97 -18.04
CA GLU A 65 12.95 36.67 -18.69
C GLU A 65 11.71 36.64 -19.60
N PRO A 66 11.84 36.20 -20.87
CA PRO A 66 10.65 35.85 -21.62
C PRO A 66 9.93 34.80 -20.76
N VAL A 67 8.63 35.02 -20.54
CA VAL A 67 7.78 34.04 -19.88
C VAL A 67 7.81 32.80 -20.76
N ILE A 68 8.74 31.87 -20.48
CA ILE A 68 8.53 30.48 -20.82
C ILE A 68 7.38 30.10 -19.91
N VAL A 69 6.17 30.19 -20.45
CA VAL A 69 5.04 29.43 -19.92
C VAL A 69 5.46 27.98 -20.12
N VAL A 70 6.24 27.45 -19.18
CA VAL A 70 6.03 26.06 -18.80
C VAL A 70 4.57 26.10 -18.39
N LYS A 71 3.70 25.64 -19.30
CA LYS A 71 2.46 25.08 -18.83
C LYS A 71 2.95 23.99 -17.91
N GLU A 72 3.04 24.31 -16.61
CA GLU A 72 2.81 23.30 -15.60
C GLU A 72 1.52 22.67 -16.09
N ALA A 73 1.65 21.50 -16.72
CA ALA A 73 0.54 20.60 -16.85
C ALA A 73 0.17 20.34 -15.39
N HIS A 74 -0.67 21.22 -14.86
CA HIS A 74 -1.43 20.96 -13.68
C HIS A 74 -2.15 19.69 -14.10
N PRO A 75 -1.78 18.53 -13.51
CA PRO A 75 -2.52 17.33 -13.80
C PRO A 75 -3.95 17.71 -13.50
N ASP A 76 -4.85 17.44 -14.45
CA ASP A 76 -6.24 17.82 -14.31
C ASP A 76 -6.69 17.35 -12.91
N GLN A 77 -7.52 18.09 -12.18
CA GLN A 77 -7.90 17.66 -10.82
C GLN A 77 -8.48 16.23 -10.79
N LYS A 78 -8.93 15.73 -11.95
CA LYS A 78 -9.29 14.33 -12.20
C LYS A 78 -8.07 13.38 -12.15
N GLU A 79 -6.94 13.73 -12.77
CA GLU A 79 -5.68 12.96 -12.74
C GLU A 79 -5.03 12.96 -11.35
N ILE A 80 -5.00 14.09 -10.64
CA ILE A 80 -4.48 14.19 -9.26
C ILE A 80 -5.29 13.30 -8.31
N ASN A 81 -6.62 13.29 -8.45
CA ASN A 81 -7.48 12.40 -7.68
C ASN A 81 -7.20 10.93 -8.00
N THR A 82 -6.95 10.57 -9.27
CA THR A 82 -6.61 9.19 -9.62
C THR A 82 -5.26 8.74 -9.05
N GLU A 83 -4.24 9.60 -9.03
CA GLU A 83 -2.92 9.25 -8.49
C GLU A 83 -2.93 9.13 -6.96
N HIS A 84 -3.61 10.05 -6.26
CA HIS A 84 -3.78 9.97 -4.81
C HIS A 84 -4.60 8.74 -4.40
N VAL A 85 -5.67 8.42 -5.13
CA VAL A 85 -6.45 7.20 -4.90
C VAL A 85 -5.59 5.96 -5.14
N ARG A 86 -4.78 5.92 -6.20
CA ARG A 86 -3.87 4.80 -6.47
C ARG A 86 -2.80 4.64 -5.39
N THR A 87 -2.20 5.72 -4.91
CA THR A 87 -1.19 5.66 -3.83
C THR A 87 -1.81 5.27 -2.50
N GLN A 88 -3.01 5.75 -2.18
CA GLN A 88 -3.76 5.31 -1.00
C GLN A 88 -4.10 3.82 -1.08
N LEU A 89 -4.68 3.36 -2.20
CA LEU A 89 -4.96 1.94 -2.45
C LEU A 89 -3.71 1.07 -2.35
N ALA A 90 -2.59 1.50 -2.93
CA ALA A 90 -1.31 0.77 -2.84
C ALA A 90 -0.81 0.69 -1.40
N THR A 91 -0.96 1.76 -0.61
CA THR A 91 -0.53 1.81 0.79
C THR A 91 -1.46 0.96 1.68
N GLU A 92 -2.76 0.98 1.42
CA GLU A 92 -3.75 0.15 2.12
C GLU A 92 -3.59 -1.33 1.78
N SER A 93 -3.38 -1.66 0.51
CA SER A 93 -3.06 -3.00 0.05
C SER A 93 -1.76 -3.52 0.68
N GLN A 94 -0.69 -2.71 0.72
CA GLN A 94 0.54 -3.09 1.43
C GLN A 94 0.32 -3.34 2.93
N LYS A 95 -0.55 -2.56 3.57
CA LYS A 95 -0.92 -2.76 4.97
C LYS A 95 -1.73 -4.05 5.16
N GLN A 96 -2.60 -4.41 4.22
CA GLN A 96 -3.45 -5.60 4.31
C GLN A 96 -2.71 -6.89 3.94
N GLU A 97 -1.97 -6.93 2.83
CA GLU A 97 -1.41 -8.17 2.29
C GLU A 97 -0.10 -8.62 2.98
N PHE A 98 0.70 -7.70 3.54
CA PHE A 98 2.07 -8.03 3.98
C PHE A 98 2.33 -7.93 5.49
N THR A 99 1.40 -7.45 6.31
CA THR A 99 1.71 -7.14 7.72
C THR A 99 1.51 -8.30 8.70
N GLY A 100 1.03 -9.47 8.26
CA GLY A 100 0.44 -10.41 9.21
C GLY A 100 1.15 -11.72 9.48
N ILE A 101 1.60 -12.41 8.43
CA ILE A 101 1.81 -13.85 8.47
C ILE A 101 3.17 -14.17 7.85
N ARG A 102 4.11 -14.62 8.69
CA ARG A 102 5.43 -15.08 8.24
C ARG A 102 5.40 -16.59 8.06
N LEU A 103 6.05 -17.09 7.01
CA LEU A 103 6.13 -18.52 6.72
C LEU A 103 6.67 -19.34 7.91
N GLY A 104 7.61 -18.77 8.68
CA GLY A 104 8.18 -19.41 9.87
C GLY A 104 7.20 -19.60 11.02
N ASP A 105 6.18 -18.74 11.14
CA ASP A 105 5.17 -18.78 12.20
C ASP A 105 4.01 -19.75 11.90
N LEU A 106 4.00 -20.31 10.68
CA LEU A 106 2.96 -21.23 10.22
C LEU A 106 3.32 -22.69 10.55
N PRO A 107 2.31 -23.50 10.92
CA PRO A 107 2.46 -24.95 11.04
C PRO A 107 2.75 -25.57 9.67
N ALA A 108 3.33 -26.78 9.68
CA ALA A 108 3.75 -27.48 8.46
C ALA A 108 2.61 -27.62 7.43
N GLU A 109 1.37 -27.80 7.88
CA GLU A 109 0.18 -27.95 7.03
C GLU A 109 -0.20 -26.67 6.27
N LEU A 110 0.02 -25.49 6.85
CA LEU A 110 -0.34 -24.20 6.24
C LEU A 110 0.78 -23.59 5.40
N ARG A 111 2.03 -24.07 5.53
CA ARG A 111 3.14 -23.57 4.71
C ARG A 111 2.93 -23.80 3.21
N PRO A 112 2.54 -25.01 2.75
CA PRO A 112 2.22 -25.22 1.34
C PRO A 112 1.06 -24.34 0.84
N ARG A 113 0.04 -24.14 1.68
CA ARG A 113 -1.09 -23.25 1.39
C ARG A 113 -0.62 -21.81 1.17
N PHE A 114 0.18 -21.28 2.08
CA PHE A 114 0.75 -19.94 1.94
C PHE A 114 1.58 -19.78 0.66
N LEU A 115 2.45 -20.75 0.36
CA LEU A 115 3.24 -20.73 -0.89
C LEU A 115 2.34 -20.81 -2.14
N ARG A 116 1.24 -21.56 -2.07
CA ARG A 116 0.23 -21.62 -3.14
C ARG A 116 -0.43 -20.26 -3.36
N ALA A 117 -0.82 -19.55 -2.30
CA ALA A 117 -1.38 -18.19 -2.42
C ALA A 117 -0.39 -17.18 -3.04
N GLN A 118 0.91 -17.29 -2.69
CA GLN A 118 1.95 -16.49 -3.33
C GLN A 118 2.07 -16.81 -4.82
N LYS A 119 2.07 -18.10 -5.18
CA LYS A 119 2.11 -18.51 -6.59
C LYS A 119 0.91 -17.98 -7.36
N ILE A 120 -0.30 -18.14 -6.82
CA ILE A 120 -1.54 -17.67 -7.44
C ILE A 120 -1.46 -16.17 -7.74
N PHE A 121 -0.92 -15.38 -6.81
CA PHE A 121 -0.74 -13.94 -7.03
C PHE A 121 0.14 -13.64 -8.25
N TYR A 122 1.25 -14.37 -8.43
CA TYR A 122 2.08 -14.22 -9.62
C TYR A 122 1.37 -14.72 -10.89
N ASP A 123 0.68 -15.86 -10.83
CA ASP A 123 -0.11 -16.39 -11.95
C ASP A 123 -1.19 -15.36 -12.41
N MET A 124 -1.86 -14.68 -11.46
CA MET A 124 -2.82 -13.61 -11.74
C MET A 124 -2.17 -12.38 -12.38
N ILE A 125 -0.97 -12.00 -11.93
CA ILE A 125 -0.19 -10.90 -12.53
C ILE A 125 0.15 -11.21 -13.98
N GLU A 126 0.64 -12.42 -14.26
CA GLU A 126 0.94 -12.86 -15.63
C GLU A 126 -0.30 -12.82 -16.53
N LEU A 127 -1.44 -13.33 -16.03
CA LEU A 127 -2.72 -13.25 -16.75
C LEU A 127 -3.16 -11.81 -16.96
N LYS A 128 -2.92 -10.91 -16.00
CA LYS A 128 -3.25 -9.49 -16.14
C LYS A 128 -2.38 -8.82 -17.20
N PHE A 129 -1.11 -9.17 -17.31
CA PHE A 129 -0.26 -8.70 -18.43
C PHE A 129 -0.78 -9.23 -19.77
N ALA A 130 -1.06 -10.54 -19.86
CA ALA A 130 -1.63 -11.13 -21.06
C ALA A 130 -2.96 -10.48 -21.47
N LEU A 131 -3.80 -10.10 -20.50
CA LEU A 131 -5.05 -9.38 -20.74
C LEU A 131 -4.82 -7.97 -21.30
N ASN A 132 -3.81 -7.26 -20.78
CA ASN A 132 -3.49 -5.89 -21.22
C ASN A 132 -2.81 -5.86 -22.61
N ASP A 133 -2.15 -6.94 -23.01
CA ASP A 133 -1.51 -7.07 -24.33
C ASP A 133 -2.52 -7.38 -25.45
N LEU A 134 -3.77 -7.72 -25.11
CA LEU A 134 -4.83 -7.93 -26.09
C LEU A 134 -5.29 -6.58 -26.69
N PRO A 135 -5.63 -6.54 -27.99
CA PRO A 135 -6.23 -5.35 -28.58
C PRO A 135 -7.67 -5.15 -28.08
N ASP A 136 -8.13 -3.90 -28.03
CA ASP A 136 -9.41 -3.48 -27.43
C ASP A 136 -10.65 -4.22 -27.96
N ASN A 137 -10.56 -4.78 -29.17
CA ASN A 137 -11.61 -5.50 -29.88
C ASN A 137 -11.52 -7.04 -29.73
N ALA A 138 -10.62 -7.57 -28.90
CA ALA A 138 -10.47 -9.01 -28.66
C ALA A 138 -11.27 -9.52 -27.43
N SER A 139 -12.53 -9.13 -27.32
CA SER A 139 -13.42 -9.54 -26.20
C SER A 139 -13.47 -11.05 -25.97
N ASP A 140 -13.55 -11.83 -27.06
CA ASP A 140 -13.64 -13.30 -27.00
C ASP A 140 -12.40 -13.95 -26.38
N LYS A 141 -11.23 -13.31 -26.51
CA LYS A 141 -9.97 -13.76 -25.89
C LYS A 141 -9.77 -13.19 -24.49
N ALA A 142 -10.32 -12.00 -24.22
CA ALA A 142 -10.23 -11.35 -22.92
C ALA A 142 -11.08 -12.06 -21.86
N LEU A 143 -12.31 -12.46 -22.21
CA LEU A 143 -13.25 -13.12 -21.31
C LEU A 143 -12.66 -14.36 -20.57
N PRO A 144 -12.05 -15.36 -21.24
CA PRO A 144 -11.48 -16.51 -20.54
C PRO A 144 -10.34 -16.12 -19.60
N ILE A 145 -9.53 -15.11 -19.95
CA ILE A 145 -8.45 -14.62 -19.07
C ILE A 145 -9.06 -13.99 -17.81
N MET A 146 -10.10 -13.16 -17.97
CA MET A 146 -10.80 -12.56 -16.82
C MET A 146 -11.42 -13.61 -15.91
N ILE A 147 -12.04 -14.65 -16.48
CA ILE A 147 -12.61 -15.77 -15.71
C ILE A 147 -11.51 -16.51 -14.94
N ASN A 148 -10.36 -16.77 -15.57
CA ASN A 148 -9.23 -17.42 -14.89
C ASN A 148 -8.68 -16.57 -13.75
N ILE A 149 -8.54 -15.26 -13.94
CA ILE A 149 -8.14 -14.33 -12.87
C ILE A 149 -9.14 -14.41 -11.71
N PHE A 150 -10.44 -14.40 -12.00
CA PHE A 150 -11.48 -14.48 -10.98
C PHE A 150 -11.45 -15.79 -10.20
N GLN A 151 -11.29 -16.94 -10.88
CA GLN A 151 -11.19 -18.24 -10.21
C GLN A 151 -9.94 -18.36 -9.33
N LEU A 152 -8.82 -17.81 -9.79
CA LEU A 152 -7.59 -17.74 -9.01
C LEU A 152 -7.75 -16.84 -7.78
N ASP A 153 -8.46 -15.72 -7.90
CA ASP A 153 -8.77 -14.85 -6.78
C ASP A 153 -9.64 -15.55 -5.73
N GLU A 154 -10.70 -16.26 -6.15
CA GLU A 154 -11.52 -17.09 -5.24
C GLU A 154 -10.70 -18.18 -4.52
N GLU A 155 -9.76 -18.84 -5.22
CA GLU A 155 -8.85 -19.82 -4.62
C GLU A 155 -7.92 -19.16 -3.58
N ARG A 156 -7.36 -18.00 -3.94
CA ARG A 156 -6.46 -17.22 -3.08
C ARG A 156 -7.17 -16.73 -1.81
N ASP A 157 -8.39 -16.22 -1.94
CA ASP A 157 -9.21 -15.79 -0.81
C ASP A 157 -9.48 -16.93 0.16
N THR A 158 -9.82 -18.11 -0.36
CA THR A 158 -10.04 -19.32 0.46
C THR A 158 -8.80 -19.67 1.28
N ILE A 159 -7.61 -19.57 0.69
CA ILE A 159 -6.34 -19.80 1.39
C ILE A 159 -6.08 -18.73 2.45
N TRP A 160 -6.34 -17.46 2.14
CA TRP A 160 -6.15 -16.38 3.12
C TRP A 160 -7.11 -16.49 4.30
N GLU A 161 -8.34 -16.97 4.10
CA GLU A 161 -9.25 -17.30 5.19
C GLU A 161 -8.65 -18.34 6.15
N GLU A 162 -8.04 -19.42 5.62
CA GLU A 162 -7.34 -20.44 6.41
C GLU A 162 -6.22 -19.82 7.26
N LEU A 163 -5.41 -18.96 6.63
CA LEU A 163 -4.25 -18.33 7.26
C LEU A 163 -4.68 -17.30 8.32
N HIS A 164 -5.70 -16.49 8.04
CA HIS A 164 -6.22 -15.50 8.98
C HIS A 164 -6.88 -16.15 10.20
N HIS A 165 -7.64 -17.22 10.00
CA HIS A 165 -8.21 -17.99 11.10
C HIS A 165 -7.11 -18.57 11.99
N TRP A 166 -6.07 -19.18 11.42
CA TRP A 166 -4.94 -19.68 12.20
C TRP A 166 -4.25 -18.56 12.97
N LYS A 167 -4.00 -17.41 12.35
CA LYS A 167 -3.40 -16.24 13.03
C LYS A 167 -4.23 -15.80 14.24
N LYS A 168 -5.56 -15.79 14.11
CA LYS A 168 -6.49 -15.32 15.15
C LYS A 168 -6.71 -16.33 16.26
N HIS A 169 -6.97 -17.58 15.92
CA HIS A 169 -7.46 -18.59 16.85
C HIS A 169 -6.43 -19.63 17.25
N ARG A 170 -5.29 -19.67 16.56
CA ARG A 170 -4.30 -20.72 16.70
C ARG A 170 -4.94 -22.12 16.59
N THR A 171 -5.85 -22.28 15.63
CA THR A 171 -6.48 -23.55 15.27
C THR A 171 -6.59 -23.69 13.75
N LEU A 172 -6.46 -24.91 13.24
CA LEU A 172 -6.59 -25.20 11.81
C LEU A 172 -8.06 -25.30 11.39
N LEU A 173 -8.36 -24.78 10.20
CA LEU A 173 -9.62 -25.02 9.48
C LEU A 173 -9.53 -26.38 8.78
N THR A 174 -9.41 -27.47 9.55
CA THR A 174 -9.45 -28.82 8.96
C THR A 174 -10.90 -29.20 8.74
N VAL A 175 -11.28 -29.42 7.48
CA VAL A 175 -12.64 -29.80 7.14
C VAL A 175 -12.64 -31.09 6.32
N PRO A 176 -13.43 -32.11 6.70
CA PRO A 176 -13.70 -33.25 5.85
C PRO A 176 -14.47 -32.80 4.61
N GLU A 177 -13.87 -33.01 3.46
CA GLU A 177 -14.50 -32.72 2.19
C GLU A 177 -15.57 -33.79 1.89
N ASP A 178 -16.79 -33.35 1.59
CA ASP A 178 -17.84 -34.26 1.16
C ASP A 178 -17.56 -34.71 -0.29
N ASP A 179 -17.74 -36.00 -0.58
CA ASP A 179 -17.70 -36.52 -1.95
C ASP A 179 -19.07 -36.32 -2.63
N PHE A 180 -19.08 -35.51 -3.68
CA PHE A 180 -20.29 -35.20 -4.46
C PHE A 180 -20.36 -35.95 -5.79
N SER A 181 -19.38 -36.83 -6.08
CA SER A 181 -19.25 -37.49 -7.39
C SER A 181 -20.43 -38.41 -7.75
N LYS A 182 -21.18 -38.87 -6.74
CA LYS A 182 -22.33 -39.79 -6.92
C LYS A 182 -23.69 -39.10 -6.95
N LEU A 183 -23.74 -37.76 -6.84
CA LEU A 183 -25.00 -37.02 -6.80
C LEU A 183 -25.56 -36.80 -8.21
N ASP A 184 -26.87 -37.01 -8.34
CA ASP A 184 -27.63 -36.65 -9.54
C ASP A 184 -27.59 -35.12 -9.80
N PRO A 185 -27.58 -34.65 -11.07
CA PRO A 185 -27.52 -33.22 -11.40
C PRO A 185 -28.58 -32.36 -10.69
N LYS A 186 -29.80 -32.84 -10.51
CA LYS A 186 -30.85 -32.11 -9.77
C LYS A 186 -30.52 -32.00 -8.28
N SER A 187 -29.90 -33.04 -7.73
CA SER A 187 -29.45 -33.08 -6.34
C SER A 187 -28.24 -32.17 -6.11
N LEU A 188 -27.32 -32.08 -7.08
CA LEU A 188 -26.21 -31.13 -7.07
C LEU A 188 -26.70 -29.68 -7.03
N TRP A 189 -27.62 -29.30 -7.91
CA TRP A 189 -28.21 -27.95 -7.91
C TRP A 189 -28.93 -27.62 -6.60
N ARG A 190 -29.69 -28.57 -6.04
CA ARG A 190 -30.34 -28.38 -4.73
C ARG A 190 -29.31 -28.20 -3.62
N LYS A 191 -28.25 -29.01 -3.62
CA LYS A 191 -27.18 -28.93 -2.62
C LYS A 191 -26.43 -27.60 -2.73
N LYS A 192 -26.11 -27.14 -3.96
CA LYS A 192 -25.54 -25.82 -4.23
C LYS A 192 -26.36 -24.70 -3.57
N ARG A 193 -27.65 -24.62 -3.90
CA ARG A 193 -28.55 -23.59 -3.34
C ARG A 193 -28.63 -23.63 -1.82
N ASN A 194 -28.66 -24.84 -1.24
CA ASN A 194 -28.66 -25.00 0.21
C ASN A 194 -27.35 -24.54 0.85
N LEU A 195 -26.20 -24.82 0.23
CA LEU A 195 -24.90 -24.35 0.70
C LEU A 195 -24.81 -22.82 0.64
N GLU A 196 -25.23 -22.19 -0.46
CA GLU A 196 -25.26 -20.73 -0.60
C GLU A 196 -26.12 -20.07 0.50
N ALA A 197 -27.32 -20.62 0.75
CA ALA A 197 -28.19 -20.15 1.81
C ALA A 197 -27.58 -20.33 3.21
N ASN A 198 -26.91 -21.47 3.45
CA ASN A 198 -26.24 -21.74 4.71
C ASN A 198 -25.03 -20.83 4.94
N ILE A 199 -24.20 -20.60 3.92
CA ILE A 199 -23.06 -19.67 3.96
C ILE A 199 -23.55 -18.29 4.40
N THR A 200 -24.59 -17.77 3.74
CA THR A 200 -25.16 -16.46 4.06
C THR A 200 -25.65 -16.39 5.50
N LYS A 201 -26.37 -17.42 5.98
CA LYS A 201 -26.89 -17.47 7.35
C LYS A 201 -25.78 -17.57 8.39
N ILE A 202 -24.78 -18.43 8.16
CA ILE A 202 -23.69 -18.65 9.09
C ILE A 202 -22.79 -17.42 9.14
N SER A 203 -22.50 -16.77 8.01
CA SER A 203 -21.72 -15.51 7.96
C SER A 203 -22.37 -14.44 8.85
N LYS A 204 -23.66 -14.16 8.65
CA LYS A 204 -24.40 -13.18 9.48
C LYS A 204 -24.35 -13.52 10.97
N ARG A 205 -24.41 -14.81 11.32
CA ARG A 205 -24.33 -15.27 12.70
C ARG A 205 -22.92 -15.12 13.28
N VAL A 206 -21.88 -15.32 12.48
CA VAL A 206 -20.48 -15.08 12.89
C VAL A 206 -20.27 -13.59 13.14
N ASP A 207 -20.74 -12.73 12.23
CA ASP A 207 -20.64 -11.28 12.37
C ASP A 207 -21.34 -10.78 13.64
N GLN A 208 -22.57 -11.26 13.89
CA GLN A 208 -23.30 -10.93 15.11
C GLN A 208 -22.53 -11.35 16.37
N ARG A 209 -21.94 -12.55 16.39
CA ARG A 209 -21.18 -13.02 17.54
C ARG A 209 -19.90 -12.23 17.76
N TYR A 210 -19.28 -11.70 16.70
CA TYR A 210 -18.17 -10.77 16.86
C TYR A 210 -18.61 -9.48 17.53
N SER A 211 -19.77 -8.92 17.14
CA SER A 211 -20.36 -7.78 17.85
C SER A 211 -20.65 -8.10 19.31
N ASP A 212 -21.21 -9.28 19.60
CA ASP A 212 -21.49 -9.72 20.97
C ASP A 212 -20.17 -9.82 21.79
N LEU A 213 -19.10 -10.35 21.20
CA LEU A 213 -17.77 -10.50 21.83
C LEU A 213 -17.12 -9.16 22.21
N GLU A 214 -17.41 -8.10 21.47
CA GLU A 214 -16.94 -6.73 21.76
C GLU A 214 -17.67 -6.11 22.95
N THR A 215 -18.97 -6.41 23.10
CA THR A 215 -19.79 -5.90 24.19
C THR A 215 -19.68 -6.70 25.48
N GLU A 216 -19.30 -7.97 25.38
CA GLU A 216 -19.27 -8.87 26.54
C GLU A 216 -18.09 -8.57 27.47
N THR A 217 -18.40 -8.45 28.76
CA THR A 217 -17.40 -8.11 29.81
C THR A 217 -17.00 -9.34 30.60
N ASN A 218 -17.88 -10.34 30.73
CA ASN A 218 -17.60 -11.55 31.48
C ASN A 218 -16.60 -12.45 30.72
N LYS A 219 -15.47 -12.76 31.38
CA LYS A 219 -14.42 -13.62 30.81
C LYS A 219 -14.95 -15.01 30.40
N HIS A 220 -15.86 -15.60 31.17
CA HIS A 220 -16.40 -16.93 30.85
C HIS A 220 -17.25 -16.89 29.58
N ASP A 221 -18.18 -15.93 29.50
CA ASP A 221 -19.09 -15.79 28.37
C ASP A 221 -18.34 -15.41 27.09
N ARG A 222 -17.30 -14.56 27.19
CA ARG A 222 -16.39 -14.29 26.06
C ARG A 222 -15.74 -15.56 25.51
N LEU A 223 -15.23 -16.44 26.36
CA LEU A 223 -14.61 -17.70 25.92
C LEU A 223 -15.63 -18.64 25.24
N LEU A 224 -16.88 -18.65 25.71
CA LEU A 224 -17.98 -19.40 25.06
C LEU A 224 -18.31 -18.83 23.69
N ILE A 225 -18.38 -17.50 23.56
CA ILE A 225 -18.61 -16.81 22.28
C ILE A 225 -17.46 -17.10 21.32
N GLU A 226 -16.19 -16.99 21.74
CA GLU A 226 -15.02 -17.31 20.92
C GLU A 226 -15.01 -18.79 20.46
N SER A 227 -15.38 -19.72 21.35
CA SER A 227 -15.54 -21.13 20.99
C SER A 227 -16.64 -21.33 19.93
N SER A 228 -17.75 -20.62 20.07
CA SER A 228 -18.88 -20.66 19.14
C SER A 228 -18.57 -20.05 17.78
N ILE A 229 -17.79 -18.97 17.75
CA ILE A 229 -17.24 -18.32 16.56
C ILE A 229 -16.35 -19.32 15.81
N ARG A 230 -15.33 -19.89 16.47
CA ARG A 230 -14.43 -20.87 15.86
C ARG A 230 -15.16 -22.04 15.21
N LYS A 231 -16.15 -22.60 15.92
CA LYS A 231 -16.99 -23.69 15.38
C LYS A 231 -17.76 -23.26 14.13
N SER A 232 -18.28 -22.04 14.14
CA SER A 232 -19.07 -21.51 13.02
C SER A 232 -18.22 -21.14 11.82
N GLU A 233 -17.02 -20.63 12.03
CA GLU A 233 -16.02 -20.37 10.98
C GLU A 233 -15.58 -21.68 10.33
N ASN A 234 -15.35 -22.75 11.12
CA ASN A 234 -15.10 -24.09 10.58
C ASN A 234 -16.24 -24.57 9.67
N THR A 235 -17.50 -24.46 10.12
CA THR A 235 -18.65 -24.85 9.28
C THR A 235 -18.82 -23.95 8.05
N LEU A 236 -18.54 -22.66 8.18
CA LEU A 236 -18.63 -21.71 7.08
C LEU A 236 -17.62 -22.05 5.98
N HIS A 237 -16.37 -22.24 6.37
CA HIS A 237 -15.30 -22.63 5.47
C HIS A 237 -15.59 -23.98 4.79
N GLN A 238 -16.13 -24.96 5.55
CA GLN A 238 -16.59 -26.22 4.97
C GLN A 238 -17.61 -26.03 3.85
N HIS A 239 -18.63 -25.19 4.10
CA HIS A 239 -19.65 -24.95 3.10
C HIS A 239 -19.09 -24.24 1.86
N LYS A 240 -18.12 -23.32 2.03
CA LYS A 240 -17.43 -22.68 0.90
C LYS A 240 -16.63 -23.67 0.06
N VAL A 241 -15.79 -24.50 0.69
CA VAL A 241 -15.01 -25.54 0.00
C VAL A 241 -15.93 -26.51 -0.74
N ASN A 242 -17.01 -26.95 -0.09
CA ASN A 242 -18.00 -27.83 -0.71
C ASN A 242 -18.75 -27.15 -1.88
N LEU A 243 -19.04 -25.85 -1.78
CA LEU A 243 -19.66 -25.09 -2.85
C LEU A 243 -18.75 -25.03 -4.08
N GLU A 244 -17.46 -24.77 -3.88
CA GLU A 244 -16.47 -24.76 -4.96
C GLU A 244 -16.35 -26.12 -5.66
N LYS A 245 -16.39 -27.21 -4.90
CA LYS A 245 -16.43 -28.56 -5.49
C LYS A 245 -17.67 -28.79 -6.33
N ILE A 246 -18.84 -28.37 -5.86
CA ILE A 246 -20.08 -28.53 -6.63
C ILE A 246 -20.06 -27.65 -7.89
N LYS A 247 -19.53 -26.42 -7.81
CA LYS A 247 -19.36 -25.55 -8.99
C LYS A 247 -18.49 -26.21 -10.07
N LYS A 248 -17.48 -27.01 -9.69
CA LYS A 248 -16.63 -27.76 -10.64
C LYS A 248 -17.31 -28.98 -11.27
N LEU A 249 -18.39 -29.48 -10.66
CA LEU A 249 -19.13 -30.65 -11.13
C LEU A 249 -20.38 -30.32 -11.96
N ILE A 250 -20.79 -29.05 -11.98
CA ILE A 250 -21.93 -28.52 -12.75
C ILE A 250 -21.38 -27.83 -14.00
#